data_AF-A0A1G2HHZ5-F1
#
_entry.id   AF-A0A1G2HHZ5-F1
#
_cell.length_a   1.000
_cell.length_b   1.000
_cell.length_c   1.000
_cell.angle_alpha   90.00
_cell.angle_beta   90.00
_cell.angle_gamma   90.00
#
_symmetry.space_group_name_H-M   'P 1'
#
loop_
_entity.id
_entity.type
_entity.pdbx_description
1 polymer ?
#
loop_
_entity_poly.entity_id
_entity_poly.type
_entity_poly.pdbx_seq_one_letter_code
_entity_poly.pdbx_strand_id
1 'polypeptide(L)'
;MSRLPGRYRGITLPPFGIFIEKAHKDNKKLHIHELCHWRQFQEAGLVKTYIRYIWLWFKHGYRNHPLEIECREVARKSTQE
;
A
#
# COMPACT_ATOMS: atom_id res chain seq x y z
N MET A 1 -3.79 23.63 4.26
CA MET A 1 -3.45 22.41 5.01
C MET A 1 -4.40 21.30 4.56
N SER A 2 -4.16 20.74 3.37
CA SER A 2 -5.13 19.83 2.75
C SER A 2 -4.78 18.39 3.15
N ARG A 3 -5.50 17.87 4.14
CA ARG A 3 -5.46 16.45 4.51
C ARG A 3 -6.20 15.65 3.43
N LEU A 4 -5.68 14.49 3.04
CA LEU A 4 -6.41 13.58 2.15
C LEU A 4 -7.68 13.08 2.87
N PRO A 5 -8.84 13.02 2.19
CA PRO A 5 -10.07 12.53 2.78
C PRO A 5 -10.02 11.01 2.99
N GLY A 6 -10.33 10.57 4.21
CA GLY A 6 -10.08 9.21 4.68
C GLY A 6 -8.69 9.10 5.28
N ARG A 7 -8.53 8.39 6.40
CA ARG A 7 -7.28 8.27 7.19
C ARG A 7 -6.07 7.63 6.44
N TYR A 8 -6.09 7.62 5.12
CA TYR A 8 -5.04 7.11 4.25
C TYR A 8 -3.86 8.08 4.27
N ARG A 9 -2.70 7.57 4.66
CA ARG A 9 -1.46 8.35 4.84
C ARG A 9 -0.57 8.27 3.60
N GLY A 10 -0.80 7.26 2.76
CA GLY A 10 -0.17 7.02 1.46
C GLY A 10 -1.12 6.22 0.56
N ILE A 11 -0.85 6.25 -0.75
CA ILE A 11 -1.51 5.42 -1.75
C ILE A 11 -0.54 5.09 -2.87
N THR A 12 -0.53 3.83 -3.28
CA THR A 12 0.20 3.35 -4.44
C THR A 12 -0.74 3.20 -5.62
N LEU A 13 -0.49 3.94 -6.70
CA LEU A 13 -1.33 3.94 -7.89
C LEU A 13 -0.49 3.62 -9.14
N PRO A 14 -0.33 2.34 -9.49
CA PRO A 14 0.34 1.95 -10.73
C PRO A 14 -0.48 2.34 -11.98
N PRO A 15 0.15 2.81 -13.07
CA PRO A 15 1.59 3.02 -13.26
C PRO A 15 2.07 4.43 -12.85
N PHE A 16 1.22 5.26 -12.24
CA PHE A 16 1.48 6.67 -11.97
C PHE A 16 2.53 6.90 -10.87
N GLY A 17 2.54 6.07 -9.83
CA GLY A 17 3.54 6.15 -8.76
C GLY A 17 2.97 5.97 -7.36
N ILE A 18 3.79 6.31 -6.38
CA ILE A 18 3.45 6.28 -4.95
C ILE A 18 3.23 7.71 -4.48
N PHE A 19 2.09 7.97 -3.85
CA PHE A 19 1.73 9.27 -3.30
C PHE A 19 1.67 9.18 -1.78
N ILE A 20 2.43 10.06 -1.10
CA ILE A 20 2.52 10.07 0.36
C ILE A 20 2.15 11.45 0.87
N GLU A 21 1.32 11.51 1.90
CA GLU A 21 0.95 12.79 2.50
C GLU A 21 2.19 13.47 3.10
N LYS A 22 2.35 14.77 2.86
CA LYS A 22 3.53 15.54 3.30
C LYS A 22 3.77 15.44 4.82
N ALA A 23 2.71 15.28 5.61
CA ALA A 23 2.77 15.11 7.07
C ALA A 23 3.43 13.79 7.50
N HIS A 24 3.49 12.80 6.61
CA HIS A 24 4.04 11.47 6.88
C HIS A 24 5.27 11.12 6.03
N LYS A 25 5.91 12.13 5.42
CA LYS A 25 7.13 11.96 4.60
C LYS A 25 8.31 11.35 5.37
N ASP A 26 8.37 11.51 6.69
CA ASP A 26 9.44 10.91 7.50
C ASP A 26 9.07 9.51 8.04
N ASN A 27 7.85 9.04 7.76
CA ASN A 27 7.37 7.77 8.26
C ASN A 27 7.92 6.62 7.42
N LYS A 28 9.11 6.13 7.78
CA LYS A 28 9.78 4.98 7.13
C LYS A 28 8.86 3.76 6.98
N LYS A 29 8.02 3.46 7.99
CA LYS A 29 7.06 2.34 7.92
C LYS A 29 6.07 2.51 6.79
N LEU A 30 5.55 3.72 6.61
CA LEU A 30 4.59 4.02 5.54
C LEU A 30 5.27 3.92 4.17
N HIS A 31 6.50 4.39 4.04
CA HIS A 31 7.25 4.29 2.78
C HIS A 31 7.45 2.82 2.37
N ILE A 32 7.84 1.98 3.32
CA ILE A 32 8.06 0.55 3.07
C ILE A 32 6.74 -0.15 2.74
N HIS A 33 5.65 0.24 3.39
CA HIS A 33 4.32 -0.27 3.09
C HIS A 33 3.89 0.02 1.64
N GLU A 34 4.01 1.28 1.20
CA GLU A 34 3.67 1.65 -0.19
C GLU A 34 4.63 1.02 -1.21
N LEU A 35 5.93 0.93 -0.89
CA LEU A 35 6.91 0.24 -1.75
C LEU A 35 6.58 -1.25 -1.92
N CYS A 36 6.03 -1.90 -0.89
CA CYS A 36 5.55 -3.27 -1.01
C CYS A 36 4.40 -3.39 -2.03
N HIS A 37 3.43 -2.48 -2.04
CA HIS A 37 2.39 -2.47 -3.07
C HIS A 37 2.97 -2.24 -4.48
N TRP A 38 4.00 -1.40 -4.60
CA TRP A 38 4.68 -1.21 -5.87
C TRP A 38 5.38 -2.49 -6.33
N ARG A 39 6.04 -3.20 -5.41
CA ARG A 39 6.65 -4.51 -5.69
C ARG A 39 5.59 -5.54 -6.10
N GLN A 40 4.48 -5.64 -5.38
CA GLN A 40 3.35 -6.51 -5.74
C GLN A 40 2.86 -6.23 -7.17
N PHE A 41 2.81 -4.94 -7.55
CA PHE A 41 2.51 -4.52 -8.91
C PHE A 41 3.56 -4.96 -9.93
N GLN A 42 4.85 -4.80 -9.64
CA GLN A 42 5.93 -5.23 -10.52
C GLN A 42 5.92 -6.75 -10.75
N GLU A 43 5.58 -7.53 -9.72
CA GLU A 43 5.52 -9.00 -9.81
C GLU A 43 4.26 -9.50 -10.52
N ALA A 44 3.10 -8.88 -10.28
CA ALA A 44 1.83 -9.31 -10.87
C ALA A 44 1.55 -8.68 -12.25
N GLY A 45 2.04 -7.48 -12.50
CA GLY A 45 1.67 -6.63 -13.63
C GLY A 45 0.37 -5.84 -13.39
N LEU A 46 0.11 -4.84 -14.25
CA LEU A 46 -0.92 -3.82 -14.05
C LEU A 46 -2.33 -4.39 -13.87
N VAL A 47 -2.79 -5.15 -14.86
CA VAL A 47 -4.16 -5.69 -14.91
C VAL A 47 -4.41 -6.66 -13.75
N LYS A 48 -3.47 -7.58 -13.50
CA LYS A 48 -3.60 -8.56 -12.42
C LYS A 48 -3.62 -7.90 -11.04
N THR A 49 -2.88 -6.81 -10.84
CA THR A 49 -2.86 -6.08 -9.57
C THR A 49 -4.25 -5.55 -9.22
N TYR A 50 -4.89 -4.84 -10.16
CA TYR A 50 -6.23 -4.29 -9.93
C TYR A 50 -7.29 -5.38 -9.76
N ILE A 51 -7.28 -6.40 -10.62
CA ILE A 51 -8.25 -7.52 -10.51
C ILE A 51 -8.09 -8.22 -9.16
N ARG A 52 -6.85 -8.56 -8.77
CA ARG A 52 -6.54 -9.25 -7.51
C ARG A 52 -6.95 -8.40 -6.31
N TYR A 53 -6.65 -7.10 -6.32
CA TYR A 53 -7.01 -6.19 -5.25
C TYR A 53 -8.53 -6.06 -5.11
N ILE A 54 -9.26 -5.81 -6.20
CA ILE A 54 -10.73 -5.70 -6.16
C ILE A 54 -11.37 -7.02 -5.71
N TRP A 55 -10.90 -8.15 -6.23
CA TRP A 55 -11.42 -9.47 -5.86
C TRP A 55 -11.20 -9.82 -4.39
N LEU A 56 -10.00 -9.57 -3.88
CA LEU A 56 -9.66 -9.77 -2.47
C LEU A 56 -10.39 -8.80 -1.56
N TRP A 57 -10.57 -7.55 -1.98
CA TRP A 57 -11.35 -6.55 -1.26
C TRP A 57 -12.81 -6.98 -1.14
N PHE A 58 -13.40 -7.51 -2.21
CA PHE A 58 -14.76 -8.06 -2.17
C PHE A 58 -14.86 -9.29 -1.25
N LYS A 59 -13.84 -10.16 -1.26
CA LYS A 59 -13.84 -11.42 -0.50
C LYS A 59 -13.54 -11.25 1.00
N HIS A 60 -12.63 -10.35 1.36
CA HIS A 60 -12.09 -10.23 2.74
C HIS A 60 -12.33 -8.85 3.37
N GLY A 61 -12.81 -7.88 2.60
CA GLY A 61 -12.88 -6.48 3.02
C GLY A 61 -11.49 -5.84 3.11
N TYR A 62 -11.45 -4.56 3.49
CA TYR A 62 -10.20 -3.80 3.58
C TYR A 62 -9.28 -4.26 4.72
N ARG A 63 -9.83 -4.55 5.91
CA ARG A 63 -9.03 -4.86 7.11
C ARG A 63 -8.25 -6.18 7.04
N ASN A 64 -8.83 -7.19 6.39
CA ASN A 64 -8.27 -8.53 6.26
C ASN A 64 -7.73 -8.79 4.85
N HIS A 65 -7.46 -7.72 4.10
CA HIS A 65 -6.96 -7.83 2.74
C HIS A 65 -5.53 -8.39 2.76
N PRO A 66 -5.25 -9.56 2.14
CA PRO A 66 -3.96 -10.22 2.31
C PRO A 66 -2.79 -9.41 1.73
N LEU A 67 -3.01 -8.61 0.68
CA LEU A 67 -1.99 -7.67 0.19
C LEU A 67 -1.63 -6.58 1.22
N GLU A 68 -2.62 -6.08 1.98
CA GLU A 68 -2.39 -5.08 3.02
C GLU A 68 -1.67 -5.70 4.24
N ILE A 69 -1.99 -6.96 4.55
CA ILE A 69 -1.34 -7.72 5.64
C ILE A 69 0.13 -7.94 5.31
N GLU A 70 0.44 -8.43 4.12
CA GLU A 70 1.82 -8.63 3.66
C GLU A 70 2.63 -7.33 3.78
N CYS A 71 2.10 -6.22 3.24
CA CYS A 71 2.81 -4.95 3.29
C CYS A 71 2.93 -4.37 4.71
N ARG A 72 2.00 -4.69 5.62
CA ARG A 72 2.12 -4.33 7.03
C ARG A 72 3.21 -5.14 7.74
N GLU A 73 3.32 -6.42 7.42
CA GLU A 73 4.37 -7.29 7.98
C GLU A 73 5.76 -6.90 7.48
N VAL A 74 5.91 -6.62 6.18
CA VAL A 74 7.17 -6.12 5.60
C VAL A 74 7.58 -4.81 6.27
N ALA A 75 6.67 -3.84 6.35
CA ALA A 75 6.95 -2.56 7.01
C ALA A 75 7.32 -2.73 8.50
N ARG A 76 6.72 -3.70 9.20
CA ARG A 76 7.06 -4.00 10.59
C ARG A 76 8.46 -4.58 10.72
N LYS A 77 8.81 -5.58 9.90
CA LYS A 77 10.12 -6.26 9.94
C LYS A 77 11.26 -5.29 9.67
N SER A 78 11.15 -4.50 8.60
CA SER A 78 12.22 -3.57 8.18
C SER A 78 12.43 -2.36 9.11
N THR A 79 11.64 -2.20 10.17
CA THR A 79 11.88 -1.16 11.21
C THR A 79 12.37 -1.76 12.53
N GLN A 80 12.49 -3.09 12.62
CA GLN A 80 13.01 -3.79 13.79
C GLN A 80 14.49 -4.20 13.65
N GLU A 81 15.07 -3.95 12.48
CA GLU A 81 16.49 -4.08 12.15
C GLU A 81 17.18 -2.71 12.22
#